data_AF-A0A7R9GW12-F1
#
_entry.id   AF-A0A7R9GW12-F1
#
_cell.length_a   1.000
_cell.length_b   1.000
_cell.length_c   1.000
_cell.angle_alpha   90.00
_cell.angle_beta   90.00
_cell.angle_gamma   90.00
#
_symmetry.space_group_name_H-M   'P 1'
#
loop_
_entity.id
_entity.type
_entity.pdbx_description
1 polymer ?
#
loop_
_entity_poly.entity_id
_entity_poly.type
_entity_poly.pdbx_seq_one_letter_code
_entity_poly.pdbx_strand_id
1 'polypeptide(L)'
;MVSIQLKYETPPQHVCGGSLLNQDWVLTAAHCIINMETGILEASTDYIVVAGKTDVSQLKKEGDLEHQIRDVTAIIPHSDFRKALFAHDIALLLVKFQFPF
;
A
#
# COMPACT_ATOMS: atom_id res chain seq x y z
N MET A 1 -0.55 -6.15 -10.12
CA MET A 1 -0.07 -4.80 -9.75
C MET A 1 -1.09 -4.18 -8.80
N VAL A 2 -0.63 -3.47 -7.77
CA VAL A 2 -1.50 -2.74 -6.83
C VAL A 2 -1.09 -1.28 -6.71
N SER A 3 -2.05 -0.46 -6.32
CA SER A 3 -1.91 0.95 -5.97
C SER A 3 -2.06 1.09 -4.46
N ILE A 4 -1.05 1.67 -3.81
CA ILE A 4 -1.06 2.02 -2.38
C ILE A 4 -1.50 3.48 -2.31
N GLN A 5 -2.50 3.75 -1.48
CA GLN A 5 -3.12 5.08 -1.41
C GLN A 5 -3.27 5.55 0.03
N LEU A 6 -3.13 6.86 0.24
CA LEU A 6 -3.43 7.53 1.50
C LEU A 6 -4.95 7.70 1.65
N LYS A 7 -5.50 7.12 2.72
CA LYS A 7 -6.94 7.02 3.01
C LYS A 7 -7.54 8.32 3.52
N TYR A 8 -6.76 9.15 4.20
CA TYR A 8 -7.24 10.40 4.80
C TYR A 8 -7.42 11.53 3.78
N GLU A 9 -6.85 11.39 2.58
CA GLU A 9 -7.07 12.30 1.46
C GLU A 9 -8.46 12.06 0.83
N THR A 10 -9.09 13.12 0.31
CA THR A 10 -10.40 13.04 -0.37
C THR A 10 -10.33 13.65 -1.77
N PRO A 11 -10.34 12.82 -2.85
CA PRO A 11 -10.35 11.35 -2.85
C PRO A 11 -9.01 10.76 -2.33
N PRO A 12 -8.97 9.48 -1.92
CA PRO A 12 -7.73 8.84 -1.52
C PRO A 12 -6.65 8.99 -2.60
N GLN A 13 -5.44 9.30 -2.18
CA GLN A 13 -4.37 9.68 -3.10
C GLN A 13 -3.40 8.53 -3.33
N HIS A 14 -3.16 8.17 -4.59
CA HIS A 14 -2.10 7.24 -4.94
C HIS A 14 -0.73 7.80 -4.58
N VAL A 15 0.06 7.03 -3.82
CA VAL A 15 1.41 7.41 -3.40
C VAL A 15 2.49 6.45 -3.88
N CYS A 16 2.17 5.16 -3.97
CA CYS A 16 3.14 4.15 -4.39
C CYS A 16 2.49 2.96 -5.08
N GLY A 17 3.31 2.21 -5.83
CA GLY A 17 2.93 0.91 -6.38
C GLY A 17 3.30 -0.25 -5.45
N GLY A 18 2.83 -1.44 -5.83
CA GLY A 18 3.24 -2.70 -5.21
C GLY A 18 2.84 -3.91 -6.03
N SER A 19 3.16 -5.10 -5.51
CA SER A 19 2.78 -6.38 -6.09
C SER A 19 2.15 -7.28 -5.03
N LEU A 20 1.07 -7.98 -5.39
CA LEU A 20 0.54 -9.05 -4.54
C LEU A 20 1.53 -10.22 -4.56
N LEU A 21 1.93 -10.66 -3.38
CA LEU A 21 2.68 -11.92 -3.21
C LEU A 21 1.74 -13.11 -3.09
N ASN A 22 0.59 -12.90 -2.44
CA ASN A 22 -0.51 -13.85 -2.28
C ASN A 22 -1.79 -13.07 -1.95
N GLN A 23 -2.80 -13.75 -1.40
CA GLN A 23 -4.12 -13.19 -1.10
C GLN A 23 -4.10 -12.01 -0.11
N ASP A 24 -3.13 -11.96 0.81
CA ASP A 24 -3.12 -11.00 1.93
C ASP A 24 -1.82 -10.20 2.09
N TRP A 25 -0.76 -10.56 1.36
CA TRP A 25 0.52 -9.84 1.39
C TRP A 25 0.79 -9.05 0.12
N VAL A 26 1.18 -7.79 0.32
CA VAL A 26 1.66 -6.88 -0.72
C VAL A 26 3.14 -6.60 -0.49
N LEU A 27 3.94 -6.78 -1.53
CA LEU A 27 5.32 -6.31 -1.61
C LEU A 27 5.37 -4.87 -2.12
N THR A 28 6.13 -4.02 -1.43
CA THR A 28 6.41 -2.64 -1.85
C THR A 28 7.80 -2.21 -1.37
N ALA A 29 8.14 -0.94 -1.54
CA ALA A 29 9.39 -0.34 -1.07
C ALA A 29 9.22 0.22 0.35
N ALA A 30 10.30 0.27 1.13
CA ALA A 30 10.27 0.82 2.49
C ALA A 30 10.07 2.34 2.48
N HIS A 31 10.64 3.05 1.49
CA HIS A 31 10.46 4.50 1.36
C HIS A 31 9.00 4.91 1.06
N CYS A 32 8.14 3.98 0.65
CA CYS A 32 6.72 4.25 0.43
C CYS A 32 5.91 4.38 1.72
N ILE A 33 6.41 3.83 2.83
CA ILE A 33 5.71 3.71 4.10
C ILE A 33 6.49 4.31 5.27
N ILE A 34 7.73 4.74 5.04
CA ILE A 34 8.52 5.52 5.98
C ILE A 34 8.56 6.95 5.48
N ASN A 35 8.29 7.89 6.38
CA ASN A 35 8.39 9.30 6.09
C ASN A 35 9.83 9.68 5.72
N MET A 36 10.03 10.12 4.48
CA MET A 36 11.37 10.44 3.97
C MET A 36 11.92 11.79 4.47
N GLU A 37 11.22 12.50 5.34
CA GLU A 37 11.75 13.64 6.09
C GLU A 37 12.10 13.20 7.52
N THR A 38 11.15 12.64 8.26
CA THR A 38 11.31 12.32 9.70
C THR A 38 11.95 10.96 9.97
N GLY A 39 11.87 10.02 9.03
CA GLY A 39 12.33 8.63 9.21
C GLY A 39 11.40 7.76 10.05
N ILE A 40 10.21 8.27 10.38
CA ILE A 40 9.21 7.57 11.18
C ILE A 40 8.36 6.68 10.26
N LEU A 41 7.99 5.49 10.77
CA LEU A 41 7.05 4.58 10.12
C LEU A 41 5.63 5.17 10.18
N GLU A 42 4.99 5.30 9.02
CA GLU A 42 3.63 5.81 8.91
C GLU A 42 2.60 4.77 9.44
N ALA A 43 1.44 5.24 9.91
CA ALA A 43 0.46 4.35 10.52
C ALA A 43 -0.22 3.45 9.46
N SER A 44 -0.39 2.16 9.77
CA SER A 44 -1.06 1.23 8.86
C SER A 44 -2.48 1.65 8.48
N THR A 45 -3.18 2.32 9.39
CA THR A 45 -4.54 2.84 9.19
C THR A 45 -4.65 3.94 8.14
N ASP A 46 -3.53 4.56 7.77
CA ASP A 46 -3.49 5.64 6.78
C ASP A 46 -3.49 5.10 5.36
N TYR A 47 -3.32 3.79 5.17
CA TYR A 47 -3.18 3.19 3.86
C TYR A 47 -4.33 2.26 3.48
N ILE A 48 -4.69 2.32 2.21
CA ILE A 48 -5.45 1.29 1.51
C ILE A 48 -4.63 0.74 0.34
N VAL A 49 -4.90 -0.52 -0.01
CA VAL A 49 -4.38 -1.18 -1.20
C VAL A 49 -5.52 -1.37 -2.19
N VAL A 50 -5.30 -0.94 -3.42
CA VAL A 50 -6.23 -1.06 -4.54
C VAL A 50 -5.63 -1.98 -5.60
N ALA A 51 -6.29 -3.09 -5.90
CA ALA A 51 -5.85 -4.08 -6.88
C ALA A 51 -6.81 -4.17 -8.07
N GLY A 52 -6.30 -4.56 -9.24
CA GLY A 52 -7.13 -4.88 -10.40
C GLY A 52 -7.78 -3.67 -11.11
N LYS A 53 -7.29 -2.45 -10.86
CA LYS A 53 -7.77 -1.22 -11.52
C LYS A 53 -6.77 -0.66 -12.50
N THR A 54 -7.27 -0.17 -13.64
CA THR A 54 -6.52 0.63 -14.63
C THR A 54 -6.61 2.13 -14.36
N ASP A 55 -7.69 2.58 -13.72
CA ASP A 55 -7.89 3.96 -13.28
C ASP A 55 -8.09 3.99 -11.76
N VAL A 56 -7.03 4.37 -11.05
CA VAL A 56 -6.96 4.36 -9.58
C VAL A 56 -7.45 5.66 -8.95
N SER A 57 -7.79 6.66 -9.76
CA SER A 57 -8.43 7.91 -9.31
C SER A 57 -9.94 7.73 -9.07
N GLN A 58 -10.53 6.72 -9.72
CA GLN A 58 -11.95 6.41 -9.62
C GLN A 58 -12.15 5.11 -8.83
N LEU A 59 -12.18 5.23 -7.50
CA LEU A 59 -12.29 4.07 -6.61
C LEU A 59 -13.67 3.40 -6.59
N LYS A 60 -14.73 4.09 -7.01
CA LYS A 60 -16.07 3.53 -7.14
C LYS A 60 -16.67 3.93 -8.49
N LYS A 61 -16.53 3.10 -9.51
CA LYS A 61 -17.38 3.12 -10.71
C LYS A 61 -18.56 2.18 -10.53
N GLU A 62 -19.65 2.45 -11.22
CA GLU A 62 -20.78 1.53 -11.32
C GLU A 62 -20.28 0.19 -11.89
N GLY A 63 -20.44 -0.90 -11.13
CA GLY A 63 -19.91 -2.22 -11.46
C GLY A 63 -18.56 -2.58 -10.85
N ASP A 64 -17.87 -1.66 -10.17
CA ASP A 64 -16.66 -1.99 -9.41
C ASP A 64 -17.00 -2.83 -8.18
N LEU A 65 -16.27 -3.92 -8.01
CA LEU A 65 -16.39 -4.77 -6.83
C LEU A 65 -15.65 -4.10 -5.67
N GLU A 66 -16.31 -3.96 -4.52
CA GLU A 66 -15.66 -3.58 -3.23
C GLU A 66 -14.47 -4.50 -2.90
N HIS A 67 -14.43 -5.70 -3.50
CA HIS A 67 -13.31 -6.65 -3.43
C HIS A 67 -11.99 -6.16 -4.03
N GLN A 68 -11.92 -4.99 -4.66
CA GLN A 68 -10.67 -4.43 -5.19
C GLN A 68 -9.91 -3.55 -4.18
N ILE A 69 -10.54 -3.14 -3.07
CA ILE A 69 -9.95 -2.24 -2.07
C ILE A 69 -9.77 -2.98 -0.76
N ARG A 70 -8.60 -2.84 -0.11
CA ARG A 70 -8.33 -3.40 1.21
C ARG A 70 -7.67 -2.41 2.15
N ASP A 71 -8.13 -2.36 3.39
CA ASP A 71 -7.40 -1.69 4.48
C ASP A 71 -6.11 -2.46 4.80
N VAL A 72 -5.06 -1.72 5.16
CA VAL A 72 -3.81 -2.29 5.69
C VAL A 72 -3.92 -2.47 7.20
N THR A 73 -3.42 -3.61 7.70
CA THR A 73 -3.42 -3.96 9.13
C THR A 73 -2.03 -3.96 9.74
N ALA A 74 -1.00 -4.29 8.96
CA ALA A 74 0.39 -4.25 9.39
C ALA A 74 1.30 -3.76 8.25
N ILE A 75 2.36 -3.05 8.63
CA ILE A 75 3.44 -2.61 7.76
C ILE A 75 4.74 -3.13 8.33
N ILE A 76 5.53 -3.82 7.51
CA ILE A 76 6.78 -4.47 7.92
C ILE A 76 7.88 -4.03 6.94
N PRO A 77 8.55 -2.90 7.18
CA PRO A 77 9.76 -2.56 6.43
C PRO A 77 10.89 -3.52 6.80
N HIS A 78 11.84 -3.71 5.87
CA HIS A 78 13.06 -4.43 6.18
C HIS A 78 13.82 -3.76 7.34
N SER A 79 14.28 -4.55 8.33
CA SER A 79 14.96 -4.05 9.53
C SER A 79 16.18 -3.18 9.22
N ASP A 80 16.87 -3.52 8.15
CA ASP A 80 18.12 -2.86 7.72
C ASP A 80 17.89 -1.75 6.67
N PHE A 81 16.66 -1.26 6.51
CA PHE A 81 16.39 -0.17 5.57
C PHE A 81 17.23 1.06 5.92
N ARG A 82 18.08 1.49 4.97
CA ARG A 82 18.92 2.68 5.10
C ARG A 82 18.43 3.76 4.15
N LYS A 83 17.58 4.64 4.67
CA LYS A 83 16.99 5.80 3.97
C LYS A 83 17.98 6.62 3.12
N ALA A 84 19.18 6.91 3.64
CA ALA A 84 20.17 7.72 2.94
C ALA A 84 20.76 7.04 1.68
N LEU A 85 20.71 5.70 1.63
CA LEU A 85 21.31 4.90 0.55
C LEU A 85 20.26 4.12 -0.25
N PHE A 86 18.99 4.17 0.15
CA PHE A 86 17.94 3.27 -0.32
C PHE A 86 18.35 1.79 -0.26
N ALA A 87 19.24 1.43 0.67
CA ALA A 87 19.64 0.04 0.85
C ALA A 87 18.53 -0.71 1.60
N HIS A 88 18.22 -1.93 1.18
CA HIS A 88 17.12 -2.75 1.72
C HIS A 88 15.76 -2.03 1.65
N ASP A 89 15.52 -1.31 0.55
CA ASP A 89 14.29 -0.58 0.29
C ASP A 89 13.14 -1.52 -0.12
N ILE A 90 12.69 -2.32 0.84
CA ILE A 90 11.67 -3.35 0.66
C ILE A 90 10.80 -3.42 1.92
N ALA A 91 9.50 -3.58 1.73
CA ALA A 91 8.51 -3.68 2.81
C ALA A 91 7.36 -4.60 2.42
N LEU A 92 6.71 -5.16 3.44
CA LEU A 92 5.50 -5.95 3.31
C LEU A 92 4.32 -5.23 3.96
N LEU A 93 3.17 -5.25 3.29
CA LEU A 93 1.89 -4.81 3.86
C LEU A 93 0.97 -6.02 3.99
N LEU A 94 0.36 -6.18 5.17
CA LEU A 94 -0.69 -7.17 5.42
C LEU A 94 -2.05 -6.50 5.33
N VAL A 95 -2.94 -7.00 4.48
CA VAL A 95 -4.30 -6.45 4.34
C VAL A 95 -5.32 -7.13 5.25
N LYS A 96 -6.37 -6.39 5.64
CA LYS A 96 -7.40 -6.86 6.60
C LYS A 96 -8.23 -8.05 6.10
N PHE A 97 -8.47 -8.12 4.80
CA PHE A 97 -9.22 -9.20 4.15
C PHE A 97 -8.49 -9.64 2.88
N GLN A 98 -8.59 -10.92 2.55
CA GLN A 98 -7.93 -11.50 1.39
C GLN A 98 -8.52 -10.97 0.07
N PHE A 99 -7.68 -10.79 -0.95
CA PHE A 99 -8.11 -10.58 -2.33
C PHE A 99 -8.64 -11.90 -2.92
N PRO A 100 -9.81 -11.90 -3.60
CA PRO A 100 -10.24 -13.07 -4.34
C PRO A 100 -9.35 -13.24 -5.58
N PHE A 101 -8.88 -14.46 -5.82
CA PHE A 101 -8.23 -14.86 -7.07
C PHE A 101 -9.22 -15.60 -7.95
#